data_AF-A0A851ICD3-F1
#
_entry.id   AF-A0A851ICD3-F1
#
_cell.length_a   1.000
_cell.length_b   1.000
_cell.length_c   1.000
_cell.angle_alpha   90.00
_cell.angle_beta   90.00
_cell.angle_gamma   90.00
#
_symmetry.space_group_name_H-M   'P 1'
#
loop_
_entity.id
_entity.type
_entity.pdbx_description
1 polymer ?
#
loop_
_entity_poly.entity_id
_entity_poly.type
_entity_poly.pdbx_seq_one_letter_code
_entity_poly.pdbx_strand_id
1 'polypeptide(L)'
;MNKQQLAQKIWASANQMRSKIEANEYKDYILGFIFYKYLSDKEVKFLKENDYDDELLKTVSEEDDETLKWVQENIGYFIAYRDLFSTWLSMGKDFDVSNVRDALSAFSRLISNTHKKVFDKVFETLQTGLSKFGDSSGSQTKTISGLLTLIEEYLNDVVESQGKLFDLVAQEYPDKDTEEFINTYMASKTRKSIDEAKAYVNTMDAKELWAYFTETENYLLKEGKALEGFMPSWIGEFYAYYQWYYNLPSAELVEKIPVSFLKKAYAGLHDLELDLAVKKVGEV
;
A
#
# COMPACT_ATOMS: atom_id res chain seq x y z
N MET A 1 -9.55 1.68 1.07
CA MET A 1 -8.79 2.35 2.14
C MET A 1 -8.20 3.65 1.59
N ASN A 2 -8.26 4.77 2.31
CA ASN A 2 -7.58 6.01 1.94
C ASN A 2 -6.22 6.15 2.67
N LYS A 3 -5.37 7.08 2.22
CA LYS A 3 -4.02 7.32 2.75
C LYS A 3 -3.97 7.62 4.27
N GLN A 4 -5.02 8.17 4.87
CA GLN A 4 -5.08 8.49 6.30
C GLN A 4 -5.25 7.25 7.19
N GLN A 5 -5.87 6.19 6.70
CA GLN A 5 -6.10 4.95 7.45
C GLN A 5 -4.85 4.12 7.58
N LEU A 6 -4.14 4.01 6.46
CA LEU A 6 -2.83 3.40 6.41
C LEU A 6 -1.90 4.11 7.40
N ALA A 7 -1.92 5.46 7.41
CA ALA A 7 -1.15 6.24 8.38
C ALA A 7 -1.55 5.96 9.84
N GLN A 8 -2.85 5.82 10.16
CA GLN A 8 -3.32 5.52 11.52
C GLN A 8 -2.96 4.11 12.01
N LYS A 9 -3.08 3.09 11.15
CA LYS A 9 -2.71 1.71 11.49
C LYS A 9 -1.20 1.53 11.61
N ILE A 10 -0.43 2.05 10.65
CA ILE A 10 1.04 2.05 10.76
C ILE A 10 1.45 2.75 12.05
N TRP A 11 0.80 3.86 12.42
CA TRP A 11 1.08 4.55 13.67
C TRP A 11 0.77 3.69 14.91
N ALA A 12 -0.39 3.02 14.97
CA ALA A 12 -0.78 2.19 16.12
C ALA A 12 0.21 1.04 16.38
N SER A 13 0.65 0.39 15.32
CA SER A 13 1.54 -0.78 15.40
C SER A 13 3.00 -0.38 15.57
N ALA A 14 3.44 0.67 14.86
CA ALA A 14 4.76 1.21 15.06
C ALA A 14 4.91 1.78 16.48
N ASN A 15 3.84 2.30 17.10
CA ASN A 15 3.89 2.81 18.48
C ASN A 15 4.29 1.72 19.50
N GLN A 16 4.10 0.43 19.19
CA GLN A 16 4.61 -0.68 20.00
C GLN A 16 6.13 -0.85 19.88
N MET A 17 6.72 -0.44 18.75
CA MET A 17 8.16 -0.48 18.47
C MET A 17 8.90 0.80 18.86
N ARG A 18 8.16 1.86 19.22
CA ARG A 18 8.66 3.22 19.54
C ARG A 18 9.72 3.24 20.65
N SER A 19 9.70 2.27 21.56
CA SER A 19 10.60 2.11 22.72
C SER A 19 10.91 3.44 23.43
N LYS A 20 12.02 4.13 23.09
CA LYS A 20 12.51 5.35 23.74
C LYS A 20 12.24 6.66 22.96
N ILE A 21 11.65 6.59 21.76
CA ILE A 21 11.46 7.76 20.89
C ILE A 21 10.17 8.49 21.29
N GLU A 22 10.17 9.83 21.34
CA GLU A 22 8.96 10.60 21.62
C GLU A 22 7.88 10.42 20.52
N ALA A 23 6.60 10.46 20.89
CA ALA A 23 5.51 10.03 20.01
C ALA A 23 5.40 10.87 18.74
N ASN A 24 5.60 12.18 18.88
CA ASN A 24 5.58 13.12 17.77
C ASN A 24 6.79 12.93 16.85
N GLU A 25 7.98 12.72 17.42
CA GLU A 25 9.20 12.49 16.62
C GLU A 25 9.12 11.17 15.86
N TYR A 26 8.64 10.12 16.54
CA TYR A 26 8.48 8.80 15.94
C TYR A 26 7.46 8.81 14.78
N LYS A 27 6.35 9.56 14.94
CA LYS A 27 5.38 9.79 13.88
C LYS A 27 6.04 10.42 12.65
N ASP A 28 6.86 11.45 12.83
CA ASP A 28 7.54 12.11 11.72
C ASP A 28 8.52 11.18 11.01
N TYR A 29 9.18 10.27 11.74
CA TYR A 29 10.07 9.28 11.12
C TYR A 29 9.31 8.22 10.32
N ILE A 30 8.20 7.70 10.84
CA ILE A 30 7.32 6.79 10.10
C ILE A 30 6.82 7.48 8.82
N LEU A 31 6.34 8.72 8.92
CA LEU A 31 5.87 9.47 7.76
C LEU A 31 6.98 9.66 6.73
N GLY A 32 8.21 9.88 7.18
CA GLY A 32 9.40 9.89 6.31
C GLY A 32 9.59 8.58 5.55
N PHE A 33 9.52 7.42 6.22
CA PHE A 33 9.65 6.12 5.56
C PHE A 33 8.48 5.81 4.62
N ILE A 34 7.23 6.12 5.01
CA ILE A 34 6.06 5.98 4.13
C ILE A 34 6.22 6.85 2.89
N PHE A 35 6.68 8.08 3.07
CA PHE A 35 6.90 8.99 1.96
C PHE A 35 8.03 8.51 1.05
N TYR A 36 9.14 8.00 1.62
CA TYR A 36 10.21 7.39 0.84
C TYR A 36 9.72 6.21 0.01
N LYS A 37 8.93 5.30 0.62
CA LYS A 37 8.27 4.21 -0.09
C LYS A 37 7.42 4.72 -1.25
N TYR A 38 6.58 5.74 -1.01
CA TYR A 38 5.76 6.34 -2.05
C TYR A 38 6.58 6.88 -3.23
N LEU A 39 7.72 7.53 -2.97
CA LEU A 39 8.60 8.04 -4.02
C LEU A 39 9.28 6.89 -4.79
N SER A 40 9.73 5.86 -4.07
CA SER A 40 10.30 4.64 -4.65
C SER A 40 9.30 3.94 -5.57
N ASP A 41 8.08 3.71 -5.09
CA ASP A 41 7.01 3.04 -5.86
C ASP A 41 6.60 3.88 -7.09
N LYS A 42 6.55 5.21 -6.94
CA LYS A 42 6.25 6.13 -8.05
C LYS A 42 7.32 6.07 -9.14
N GLU A 43 8.59 5.98 -8.78
CA GLU A 43 9.68 5.87 -9.75
C GLU A 43 9.66 4.51 -10.46
N VAL A 44 9.50 3.41 -9.72
CA VAL A 44 9.33 2.07 -10.32
C VAL A 44 8.14 2.05 -11.27
N LYS A 45 7.00 2.65 -10.87
CA LYS A 45 5.82 2.76 -11.73
C LYS A 45 6.13 3.53 -13.01
N PHE A 46 6.76 4.70 -12.89
CA PHE A 46 7.15 5.51 -14.04
C PHE A 46 8.05 4.73 -15.00
N LEU A 47 9.06 4.01 -14.49
CA LEU A 47 9.96 3.19 -15.30
C LEU A 47 9.19 2.07 -16.01
N LYS A 48 8.32 1.34 -15.29
CA LYS A 48 7.50 0.26 -15.86
C LYS A 48 6.51 0.74 -16.93
N GLU A 49 5.98 1.96 -16.79
CA GLU A 49 5.11 2.59 -17.80
C GLU A 49 5.87 2.98 -19.07
N ASN A 50 7.20 2.95 -19.04
CA ASN A 50 8.09 3.28 -20.15
C ASN A 50 9.02 2.09 -20.46
N ASP A 51 8.42 0.89 -20.50
CA ASP A 51 9.02 -0.35 -21.00
C ASP A 51 10.17 -0.96 -20.15
N TYR A 52 10.36 -0.54 -18.89
CA TYR A 52 11.25 -1.27 -17.97
C TYR A 52 10.55 -2.53 -17.45
N ASP A 53 11.16 -3.68 -17.68
CA ASP A 53 10.82 -4.92 -16.99
C ASP A 53 11.64 -5.08 -15.68
N ASP A 54 11.39 -6.17 -14.95
CA ASP A 54 12.05 -6.40 -13.67
C ASP A 54 13.57 -6.66 -13.80
N GLU A 55 14.08 -7.04 -14.97
CA GLU A 55 15.51 -7.19 -15.21
C GLU A 55 16.18 -5.85 -15.53
N LEU A 56 15.54 -5.02 -16.35
CA LEU A 56 16.00 -3.66 -16.64
C LEU A 56 15.95 -2.77 -15.39
N LEU A 57 14.95 -2.95 -14.51
CA LEU A 57 14.91 -2.22 -13.24
C LEU A 57 16.20 -2.41 -12.42
N LYS A 58 16.80 -3.60 -12.44
CA LYS A 58 18.06 -3.88 -11.70
C LYS A 58 19.25 -3.07 -12.20
N THR A 59 19.20 -2.54 -13.42
CA THR A 59 20.29 -1.74 -14.00
C THR A 59 20.15 -0.25 -13.71
N VAL A 60 19.02 0.20 -13.15
CA VAL A 60 18.77 1.60 -12.81
C VAL A 60 19.76 2.06 -11.75
N SER A 61 20.70 2.93 -12.15
CA SER A 61 21.78 3.38 -11.29
C SER A 61 22.23 4.79 -11.65
N GLU A 62 22.99 5.41 -10.75
CA GLU A 62 23.57 6.74 -10.99
C GLU A 62 24.63 6.78 -12.11
N GLU A 63 25.11 5.62 -12.55
CA GLU A 63 26.11 5.53 -13.63
C GLU A 63 25.48 5.67 -15.02
N ASP A 64 24.16 5.48 -15.11
CA ASP A 64 23.38 5.71 -16.32
C ASP A 64 22.85 7.14 -16.34
N ASP A 65 23.70 8.04 -16.84
CA ASP A 65 23.44 9.47 -16.96
C ASP A 65 22.18 9.80 -17.78
N GLU A 66 21.81 8.95 -18.74
CA GLU A 66 20.66 9.15 -19.61
C GLU A 66 19.36 8.82 -18.86
N THR A 67 19.27 7.63 -18.27
CA THR A 67 18.12 7.23 -17.45
C THR A 67 17.94 8.17 -16.27
N LEU A 68 19.03 8.52 -15.57
CA LEU A 68 18.98 9.42 -14.40
C LEU A 68 18.37 10.77 -14.76
N LYS A 69 18.86 11.43 -15.83
CA LYS A 69 18.36 12.75 -16.23
C LYS A 69 16.91 12.67 -16.69
N TRP A 70 16.58 11.65 -17.48
CA TRP A 70 15.23 11.47 -17.98
C TRP A 70 14.21 11.27 -16.85
N VAL A 71 14.52 10.44 -15.85
CA VAL A 71 13.66 10.27 -14.66
C VAL A 71 13.55 11.58 -13.89
N GLN A 72 14.66 12.27 -13.62
CA GLN A 72 14.66 13.57 -12.93
C GLN A 72 13.80 14.63 -13.62
N GLU A 73 13.82 14.69 -14.95
CA GLU A 73 13.05 15.65 -15.74
C GLU A 73 11.54 15.37 -15.67
N ASN A 74 11.16 14.10 -15.61
CA ASN A 74 9.75 13.69 -15.62
C ASN A 74 9.11 13.65 -14.23
N ILE A 75 9.81 13.13 -13.22
CA ILE A 75 9.25 12.94 -11.87
C ILE A 75 9.92 13.78 -10.77
N GLY A 76 11.02 14.47 -11.09
CA GLY A 76 11.63 15.50 -10.24
C GLY A 76 12.75 15.04 -9.31
N TYR A 77 13.05 13.74 -9.26
CA TYR A 77 14.10 13.12 -8.45
C TYR A 77 14.56 11.82 -9.12
N PHE A 78 15.55 11.14 -8.53
CA PHE A 78 15.99 9.81 -8.95
C PHE A 78 16.39 8.97 -7.73
N ILE A 79 16.04 7.68 -7.74
CA ILE A 79 16.35 6.68 -6.73
C ILE A 79 16.95 5.47 -7.44
N ALA A 80 18.24 5.23 -7.24
CA ALA A 80 18.91 4.06 -7.81
C ALA A 80 18.26 2.75 -7.33
N TYR A 81 18.36 1.69 -8.13
CA TYR A 81 17.75 0.39 -7.83
C TYR A 81 18.12 -0.13 -6.42
N ARG A 82 19.39 0.00 -6.03
CA ARG A 82 19.90 -0.40 -4.70
C ARG A 82 19.26 0.37 -3.54
N ASP A 83 18.74 1.56 -3.83
CA ASP A 83 18.17 2.52 -2.88
C ASP A 83 16.64 2.48 -2.88
N LEU A 84 16.00 1.65 -3.72
CA LEU A 84 14.55 1.45 -3.69
C LEU A 84 14.11 0.76 -2.40
N PHE A 85 12.91 1.10 -1.93
CA PHE A 85 12.32 0.53 -0.72
C PHE A 85 12.14 -0.99 -0.85
N SER A 86 11.69 -1.47 -2.00
CA SER A 86 11.56 -2.90 -2.32
C SER A 86 12.91 -3.61 -2.28
N THR A 87 13.97 -2.95 -2.74
CA THR A 87 15.32 -3.52 -2.73
C THR A 87 15.83 -3.68 -1.31
N TRP A 88 15.59 -2.71 -0.42
CA TRP A 88 15.90 -2.86 1.01
C TRP A 88 15.19 -4.04 1.66
N LEU A 89 13.91 -4.25 1.35
CA LEU A 89 13.16 -5.40 1.85
C LEU A 89 13.76 -6.72 1.34
N SER A 90 14.15 -6.77 0.07
CA SER A 90 14.73 -7.97 -0.55
C SER A 90 16.13 -8.33 -0.04
N MET A 91 16.89 -7.35 0.46
CA MET A 91 18.23 -7.58 1.03
C MET A 91 18.21 -8.47 2.28
N GLY A 92 17.09 -8.50 3.03
CA GLY A 92 16.94 -9.34 4.21
C GLY A 92 18.05 -9.14 5.23
N LYS A 93 18.94 -10.12 5.39
CA LYS A 93 20.05 -10.07 6.35
C LYS A 93 21.19 -9.14 5.95
N ASP A 94 21.29 -8.81 4.66
CA ASP A 94 22.34 -7.94 4.13
C ASP A 94 21.96 -6.46 4.23
N PHE A 95 20.73 -6.15 4.64
CA PHE A 95 20.26 -4.79 4.88
C PHE A 95 20.97 -4.17 6.10
N ASP A 96 21.42 -2.93 5.96
CA ASP A 96 22.00 -2.13 7.03
C ASP A 96 21.44 -0.70 7.04
N VAL A 97 21.42 -0.06 8.22
CA VAL A 97 21.01 1.33 8.38
C VAL A 97 21.83 2.31 7.50
N SER A 98 23.07 1.96 7.14
CA SER A 98 23.87 2.72 6.17
C SER A 98 23.21 2.80 4.80
N ASN A 99 22.52 1.75 4.32
CA ASN A 99 21.78 1.80 3.06
C ASN A 99 20.74 2.92 3.06
N VAL A 100 20.00 3.08 4.16
CA VAL A 100 19.02 4.17 4.30
C VAL A 100 19.72 5.53 4.34
N ARG A 101 20.82 5.67 5.09
CA ARG A 101 21.56 6.94 5.17
C ARG A 101 22.09 7.37 3.81
N ASP A 102 22.69 6.44 3.08
CA ASP A 102 23.28 6.68 1.78
C ASP A 102 22.20 7.08 0.78
N ALA A 103 21.06 6.39 0.78
CA ALA A 103 19.94 6.69 -0.07
C ALA A 103 19.28 8.05 0.22
N LEU A 104 19.08 8.43 1.49
CA LEU A 104 18.53 9.75 1.82
C LEU A 104 19.48 10.89 1.40
N SER A 105 20.79 10.65 1.52
CA SER A 105 21.82 11.56 1.03
C SER A 105 21.83 11.65 -0.50
N ALA A 106 21.76 10.50 -1.18
CA ALA A 106 21.68 10.40 -2.63
C ALA A 106 20.43 11.11 -3.16
N PHE A 107 19.25 10.83 -2.58
CA PHE A 107 18.01 11.49 -2.93
C PHE A 107 18.15 13.01 -2.86
N SER A 108 18.69 13.55 -1.76
CA SER A 108 18.89 15.00 -1.60
C SER A 108 19.81 15.61 -2.68
N ARG A 109 20.82 14.87 -3.14
CA ARG A 109 21.72 15.27 -4.23
C ARG A 109 21.06 15.14 -5.60
N LEU A 110 20.16 14.18 -5.78
CA LEU A 110 19.57 13.78 -7.05
C LEU A 110 18.16 14.34 -7.27
N ILE A 111 17.77 15.38 -6.52
CA ILE A 111 16.58 16.17 -6.83
C ILE A 111 16.87 17.05 -8.06
N SER A 112 15.94 17.04 -9.03
CA SER A 112 15.98 17.93 -10.18
C SER A 112 15.92 19.40 -9.76
N ASN A 113 16.67 20.26 -10.45
CA ASN A 113 16.71 21.70 -10.13
C ASN A 113 15.33 22.36 -10.16
N THR A 114 14.42 21.90 -11.02
CA THR A 114 13.05 22.42 -11.14
C THR A 114 12.16 22.02 -9.96
N HIS A 115 12.48 20.92 -9.28
CA HIS A 115 11.70 20.34 -8.19
C HIS A 115 12.33 20.54 -6.80
N LYS A 116 13.51 21.18 -6.73
CA LYS A 116 14.17 21.50 -5.45
C LYS A 116 13.25 22.17 -4.44
N LYS A 117 12.44 23.16 -4.85
CA LYS A 117 11.53 23.84 -3.91
C LYS A 117 10.51 22.91 -3.23
N VAL A 118 10.22 21.76 -3.83
CA VAL A 118 9.23 20.80 -3.34
C VAL A 118 9.89 19.75 -2.44
N PHE A 119 11.06 19.24 -2.83
CA PHE A 119 11.70 18.11 -2.18
C PHE A 119 12.92 18.46 -1.31
N ASP A 120 13.44 19.69 -1.40
CA ASP A 120 14.60 20.10 -0.61
C ASP A 120 14.30 19.89 0.89
N LYS A 121 15.22 19.20 1.56
CA LYS A 121 15.15 18.86 3.00
C LYS A 121 13.97 17.99 3.43
N VAL A 122 13.23 17.40 2.50
CA VAL A 122 12.02 16.60 2.83
C VAL A 122 12.30 15.42 3.76
N PHE A 123 13.53 14.89 3.75
CA PHE A 123 13.97 13.79 4.61
C PHE A 123 14.92 14.20 5.73
N GLU A 124 15.16 15.49 5.97
CA GLU A 124 16.11 15.96 6.99
C GLU A 124 15.74 15.48 8.40
N THR A 125 14.44 15.51 8.73
CA THR A 125 13.91 15.00 10.00
C THR A 125 14.14 13.50 10.14
N LEU A 126 13.89 12.71 9.09
CA LEU A 126 14.14 11.27 9.12
C LEU A 126 15.64 10.98 9.27
N GLN A 127 16.49 11.64 8.48
CA GLN A 127 17.93 11.44 8.46
C GLN A 127 18.57 11.71 9.83
N THR A 128 18.16 12.80 10.49
CA THR A 128 18.60 13.12 11.86
C THR A 128 18.03 12.16 12.91
N GLY A 129 16.82 11.64 12.67
CA GLY A 129 16.13 10.67 13.51
C GLY A 129 16.68 9.24 13.47
N LEU A 130 17.39 8.84 12.42
CA LEU A 130 17.89 7.46 12.26
C LEU A 130 18.72 6.98 13.45
N SER A 131 19.46 7.88 14.11
CA SER A 131 20.27 7.57 15.30
C SER A 131 19.42 7.17 16.52
N LYS A 132 18.15 7.59 16.58
CA LYS A 132 17.24 7.33 17.71
C LYS A 132 16.62 5.93 17.69
N PHE A 133 16.76 5.20 16.58
CA PHE A 133 16.22 3.84 16.42
C PHE A 133 17.06 2.75 17.11
N GLY A 134 18.17 3.12 17.75
CA GLY A 134 18.99 2.21 18.55
C GLY A 134 20.35 2.80 18.93
N ASP A 135 20.95 2.26 19.99
CA ASP A 135 22.20 2.75 20.56
C ASP A 135 23.45 2.30 19.75
N SER A 136 23.29 1.39 18.79
CA SER A 136 24.32 0.90 17.86
C SER A 136 23.78 0.70 16.44
N SER A 137 24.65 0.61 15.43
CA SER A 137 24.24 0.35 14.03
C SER A 137 23.38 -0.92 13.92
N GLY A 138 23.81 -2.03 14.52
CA GLY A 138 23.04 -3.28 14.48
C GLY A 138 21.65 -3.17 15.12
N SER A 139 21.53 -2.41 16.22
CA SER A 139 20.21 -2.17 16.83
C SER A 139 19.32 -1.25 15.98
N GLN A 140 19.90 -0.22 15.34
CA GLN A 140 19.20 0.66 14.40
C GLN A 140 18.71 -0.13 13.18
N THR A 141 19.59 -0.92 12.57
CA THR A 141 19.29 -1.80 11.44
C THR A 141 18.12 -2.72 11.77
N LYS A 142 18.14 -3.37 12.94
CA LYS A 142 17.06 -4.27 13.36
C LYS A 142 15.72 -3.53 13.51
N THR A 143 15.70 -2.38 14.19
CA THR A 143 14.47 -1.61 14.41
C THR A 143 13.92 -1.07 13.08
N ILE A 144 14.78 -0.51 12.24
CA ILE A 144 14.40 0.03 10.93
C ILE A 144 13.92 -1.09 10.01
N SER A 145 14.63 -2.21 9.92
CA SER A 145 14.20 -3.38 9.14
C SER A 145 12.80 -3.83 9.55
N GLY A 146 12.55 -3.97 10.86
CA GLY A 146 11.22 -4.29 11.36
C GLY A 146 10.17 -3.24 10.98
N LEU A 147 10.51 -1.95 11.00
CA LEU A 147 9.61 -0.88 10.57
C LEU A 147 9.32 -0.91 9.06
N LEU A 148 10.33 -1.20 8.22
CA LEU A 148 10.15 -1.35 6.77
C LEU A 148 9.21 -2.50 6.46
N THR A 149 9.45 -3.67 7.07
CA THR A 149 8.57 -4.84 6.97
C THR A 149 7.17 -4.51 7.46
N LEU A 150 7.03 -3.80 8.58
CA LEU A 150 5.74 -3.39 9.11
C LEU A 150 4.97 -2.48 8.14
N ILE A 151 5.66 -1.51 7.52
CA ILE A 151 5.06 -0.61 6.52
C ILE A 151 4.59 -1.40 5.29
N GLU A 152 5.36 -2.41 4.86
CA GLU A 152 5.01 -3.29 3.73
C GLU A 152 3.84 -4.22 4.08
N GLU A 153 3.95 -4.95 5.19
CA GLU A 153 2.92 -5.87 5.68
C GLU A 153 1.59 -5.15 5.91
N TYR A 154 1.57 -3.94 6.46
CA TYR A 154 0.31 -3.19 6.60
C TYR A 154 -0.29 -2.73 5.29
N LEU A 155 0.51 -2.50 4.26
CA LEU A 155 -0.04 -2.26 2.92
C LEU A 155 -0.81 -3.50 2.45
N ASN A 156 -0.21 -4.68 2.65
CA ASN A 156 -0.76 -5.97 2.24
C ASN A 156 -1.96 -6.41 3.10
N ASP A 157 -1.87 -6.32 4.43
CA ASP A 157 -2.91 -6.70 5.38
C ASP A 157 -4.20 -5.90 5.19
N VAL A 158 -4.09 -4.64 4.73
CA VAL A 158 -5.29 -3.83 4.48
C VAL A 158 -5.92 -4.14 3.13
N VAL A 159 -5.13 -4.45 2.10
CA VAL A 159 -5.65 -5.01 0.84
C VAL A 159 -6.39 -6.33 1.11
N GLU A 160 -5.82 -7.18 1.97
CA GLU A 160 -6.42 -8.45 2.37
C GLU A 160 -7.68 -8.30 3.23
N SER A 161 -7.80 -7.25 4.06
CA SER A 161 -8.92 -7.12 5.00
C SER A 161 -10.31 -7.16 4.34
N GLN A 162 -10.43 -6.56 3.15
CA GLN A 162 -11.67 -6.59 2.38
C GLN A 162 -11.90 -7.97 1.74
N GLY A 163 -10.83 -8.61 1.26
CA GLY A 163 -10.85 -9.99 0.79
C GLY A 163 -11.30 -10.97 1.88
N LYS A 164 -10.73 -10.85 3.09
CA LYS A 164 -11.08 -11.64 4.28
C LYS A 164 -12.56 -11.52 4.64
N LEU A 165 -13.15 -10.32 4.56
CA LEU A 165 -14.59 -10.13 4.78
C LEU A 165 -15.43 -10.85 3.71
N PHE A 166 -15.04 -10.73 2.44
CA PHE A 166 -15.80 -11.34 1.34
C PHE A 166 -15.73 -12.86 1.39
N ASP A 167 -14.56 -13.40 1.70
CA ASP A 167 -14.33 -14.82 1.89
C ASP A 167 -15.10 -15.36 3.10
N LEU A 168 -15.08 -14.64 4.24
CA LEU A 168 -15.87 -14.98 5.42
C LEU A 168 -17.36 -15.13 5.08
N VAL A 169 -17.96 -14.16 4.39
CA VAL A 169 -19.39 -14.20 4.03
C VAL A 169 -19.68 -15.33 3.05
N ALA A 170 -18.82 -15.57 2.06
CA ALA A 170 -19.00 -16.68 1.12
C ALA A 170 -18.94 -18.05 1.80
N GLN A 171 -18.04 -18.22 2.78
CA GLN A 171 -17.86 -19.49 3.49
C GLN A 171 -18.94 -19.76 4.55
N GLU A 172 -19.34 -18.74 5.31
CA GLU A 172 -20.34 -18.91 6.39
C GLU A 172 -21.77 -19.02 5.85
N TYR A 173 -22.05 -18.46 4.66
CA TYR A 173 -23.40 -18.38 4.09
C TYR A 173 -23.45 -18.94 2.65
N PRO A 174 -23.22 -20.25 2.45
CA PRO A 174 -23.11 -20.86 1.11
C PRO A 174 -24.39 -20.77 0.26
N ASP A 175 -25.55 -20.63 0.91
CA ASP A 175 -26.88 -20.49 0.30
C ASP A 175 -27.30 -19.03 0.06
N LYS A 176 -26.40 -18.07 0.30
CA LYS A 176 -26.67 -16.63 0.14
C LYS A 176 -25.88 -16.01 -1.00
N ASP A 177 -26.40 -14.93 -1.57
CA ASP A 177 -25.80 -14.23 -2.70
C ASP A 177 -24.59 -13.36 -2.27
N THR A 178 -23.38 -13.90 -2.41
CA THR A 178 -22.15 -13.14 -2.11
C THR A 178 -21.95 -11.96 -3.06
N GLU A 179 -22.36 -12.07 -4.32
CA GLU A 179 -22.20 -10.96 -5.28
C GLU A 179 -23.07 -9.77 -4.87
N GLU A 180 -24.32 -10.03 -4.49
CA GLU A 180 -25.21 -8.99 -4.00
C GLU A 180 -24.71 -8.36 -2.70
N PHE A 181 -24.20 -9.17 -1.77
CA PHE A 181 -23.53 -8.67 -0.59
C PHE A 181 -22.37 -7.72 -0.92
N ILE A 182 -21.45 -8.13 -1.81
CA ILE A 182 -20.30 -7.30 -2.17
C ILE A 182 -20.76 -5.97 -2.78
N ASN A 183 -21.71 -6.00 -3.71
CA ASN A 183 -22.26 -4.78 -4.32
C ASN A 183 -22.87 -3.85 -3.26
N THR A 184 -23.68 -4.40 -2.34
CA THR A 184 -24.34 -3.63 -1.28
C THR A 184 -23.33 -3.09 -0.26
N TYR A 185 -22.36 -3.90 0.15
CA TYR A 185 -21.29 -3.49 1.06
C TYR A 185 -20.44 -2.38 0.44
N MET A 186 -20.01 -2.50 -0.81
CA MET A 186 -19.19 -1.50 -1.49
C MET A 186 -19.89 -0.14 -1.62
N ALA A 187 -21.22 -0.11 -1.67
CA ALA A 187 -22.02 1.12 -1.70
C ALA A 187 -22.50 1.61 -0.31
N SER A 188 -22.11 0.93 0.77
CA SER A 188 -22.66 1.15 2.13
C SER A 188 -22.08 2.34 2.89
N LYS A 189 -22.71 2.71 4.01
CA LYS A 189 -22.18 3.75 4.93
C LYS A 189 -20.98 3.23 5.71
N THR A 190 -20.97 1.95 6.04
CA THR A 190 -19.84 1.24 6.63
C THR A 190 -18.63 1.33 5.70
N ARG A 191 -18.77 0.96 4.44
CA ARG A 191 -17.67 1.09 3.48
C ARG A 191 -17.30 2.54 3.23
N LYS A 192 -18.26 3.47 3.12
CA LYS A 192 -17.94 4.90 3.06
C LYS A 192 -17.11 5.38 4.26
N SER A 193 -17.37 4.88 5.47
CA SER A 193 -16.56 5.20 6.66
C SER A 193 -15.13 4.67 6.57
N ILE A 194 -14.94 3.54 5.86
CA ILE A 194 -13.63 3.01 5.48
C ILE A 194 -13.04 3.73 4.24
N ASP A 195 -13.78 4.53 3.49
CA ASP A 195 -13.18 5.44 2.50
C ASP A 195 -12.75 6.76 3.13
N GLU A 196 -13.40 7.16 4.23
CA GLU A 196 -13.20 8.43 4.93
C GLU A 196 -12.22 8.35 6.12
N ALA A 197 -11.56 7.23 6.35
CA ALA A 197 -10.61 7.08 7.45
C ALA A 197 -11.13 7.11 8.88
N LYS A 198 -12.36 6.65 9.12
CA LYS A 198 -12.87 6.59 10.50
C LYS A 198 -12.19 5.48 11.29
N ALA A 199 -11.28 5.86 12.20
CA ALA A 199 -10.38 4.98 12.95
C ALA A 199 -11.04 3.69 13.46
N TYR A 200 -12.21 3.80 14.10
CA TYR A 200 -12.93 2.68 14.72
C TYR A 200 -13.29 1.55 13.73
N VAL A 201 -13.81 1.90 12.55
CA VAL A 201 -14.28 0.90 11.57
C VAL A 201 -13.10 0.24 10.85
N ASN A 202 -11.98 0.95 10.70
CA ASN A 202 -10.83 0.45 9.93
C ASN A 202 -10.02 -0.59 10.68
N THR A 203 -10.06 -0.56 12.02
CA THR A 203 -9.33 -1.49 12.86
C THR A 203 -10.07 -2.80 13.09
N MET A 204 -11.33 -2.89 12.68
CA MET A 204 -12.15 -4.10 12.82
C MET A 204 -11.59 -5.24 12.00
N ASP A 205 -11.62 -6.45 12.56
CA ASP A 205 -11.43 -7.67 11.79
C ASP A 205 -12.67 -8.01 10.93
N ALA A 206 -12.58 -9.06 10.12
CA ALA A 206 -13.67 -9.44 9.21
C ALA A 206 -15.00 -9.74 9.93
N LYS A 207 -14.96 -10.34 11.13
CA LYS A 207 -16.17 -10.70 11.89
C LYS A 207 -16.79 -9.49 12.55
N GLU A 208 -15.95 -8.66 13.17
CA GLU A 208 -16.38 -7.39 13.75
C GLU A 208 -16.99 -6.47 12.68
N LEU A 209 -16.35 -6.40 11.51
CA LEU A 209 -16.79 -5.58 10.40
C LEU A 209 -18.09 -6.10 9.77
N TRP A 210 -18.26 -7.42 9.67
CA TRP A 210 -19.52 -8.04 9.27
C TRP A 210 -20.67 -7.68 10.22
N ALA A 211 -20.45 -7.83 11.52
CA ALA A 211 -21.44 -7.47 12.55
C ALA A 211 -21.78 -5.97 12.49
N TYR A 212 -20.76 -5.11 12.39
CA TYR A 212 -20.95 -3.67 12.28
C TYR A 212 -21.75 -3.28 11.03
N PHE A 213 -21.44 -3.87 9.88
CA PHE A 213 -22.16 -3.65 8.62
C PHE A 213 -23.62 -4.10 8.71
N THR A 214 -23.87 -5.31 9.19
CA THR A 214 -25.25 -5.83 9.30
C THR A 214 -26.11 -4.97 10.23
N GLU A 215 -25.56 -4.50 11.35
CA GLU A 215 -26.26 -3.61 12.28
C GLU A 215 -26.46 -2.20 11.72
N THR A 216 -25.39 -1.60 11.17
CA THR A 216 -25.40 -0.19 10.70
C THR A 216 -26.28 0.01 9.47
N GLU A 217 -26.30 -0.99 8.58
CA GLU A 217 -27.12 -0.97 7.37
C GLU A 217 -28.48 -1.63 7.54
N ASN A 218 -28.75 -2.28 8.68
CA ASN A 218 -29.89 -3.19 8.87
C ASN A 218 -29.98 -4.20 7.70
N TYR A 219 -28.81 -4.74 7.33
CA TYR A 219 -28.65 -5.56 6.14
C TYR A 219 -28.99 -7.03 6.43
N LEU A 220 -29.73 -7.65 5.51
CA LEU A 220 -30.04 -9.07 5.51
C LEU A 220 -29.55 -9.67 4.20
N LEU A 221 -28.78 -10.77 4.30
CA LEU A 221 -28.32 -11.51 3.14
C LEU A 221 -29.49 -12.02 2.31
N LYS A 222 -29.39 -11.85 0.99
CA LYS A 222 -30.38 -12.39 0.05
C LYS A 222 -30.11 -13.85 -0.28
N GLU A 223 -31.18 -14.59 -0.55
CA GLU A 223 -31.11 -15.96 -1.07
C GLU A 223 -30.37 -15.98 -2.41
N GLY A 224 -29.46 -16.93 -2.57
CA GLY A 224 -28.66 -17.03 -3.78
C GLY A 224 -27.62 -18.14 -3.70
N LYS A 225 -26.42 -17.86 -4.21
CA LYS A 225 -25.28 -18.77 -4.13
C LYS A 225 -24.03 -17.99 -3.76
N ALA A 226 -23.22 -18.61 -2.93
CA ALA A 226 -21.92 -18.06 -2.61
C ALA A 226 -20.99 -18.08 -3.83
N LEU A 227 -20.05 -17.13 -3.85
CA LEU A 227 -18.90 -17.21 -4.73
C LEU A 227 -17.97 -18.31 -4.22
N GLU A 228 -17.40 -19.11 -5.13
CA GLU A 228 -16.64 -20.31 -4.78
C GLU A 228 -15.11 -20.06 -4.81
N GLY A 229 -14.38 -20.88 -4.05
CA GLY A 229 -12.93 -20.89 -4.05
C GLY A 229 -12.32 -19.58 -3.57
N PHE A 230 -11.22 -19.16 -4.20
CA PHE A 230 -10.48 -17.95 -3.83
C PHE A 230 -11.09 -16.65 -4.42
N MET A 231 -12.14 -16.76 -5.25
CA MET A 231 -12.75 -15.63 -5.94
C MET A 231 -13.24 -14.50 -5.00
N PRO A 232 -13.91 -14.78 -3.86
CA PRO A 232 -14.34 -13.71 -2.95
C PRO A 232 -13.16 -12.89 -2.40
N SER A 233 -12.11 -13.56 -1.92
CA SER A 233 -10.92 -12.89 -1.37
C SER A 233 -10.26 -12.02 -2.43
N TRP A 234 -10.01 -12.60 -3.60
CA TRP A 234 -9.37 -11.90 -4.71
C TRP A 234 -10.16 -10.68 -5.18
N ILE A 235 -11.49 -10.75 -5.26
CA ILE A 235 -12.32 -9.59 -5.62
C ILE A 235 -12.18 -8.48 -4.56
N GLY A 236 -12.15 -8.85 -3.28
CA GLY A 236 -11.95 -7.89 -2.20
C GLY A 236 -10.60 -7.19 -2.27
N GLU A 237 -9.54 -7.95 -2.49
CA GLU A 237 -8.16 -7.46 -2.68
C GLU A 237 -8.05 -6.59 -3.94
N PHE A 238 -8.60 -7.03 -5.07
CA PHE A 238 -8.64 -6.29 -6.32
C PHE A 238 -9.27 -4.91 -6.14
N TYR A 239 -10.46 -4.84 -5.54
CA TYR A 239 -11.11 -3.55 -5.30
C TYR A 239 -10.32 -2.68 -4.32
N ALA A 240 -9.80 -3.26 -3.23
CA ALA A 240 -9.03 -2.49 -2.25
C ALA A 240 -7.77 -1.87 -2.89
N TYR A 241 -7.05 -2.64 -3.71
CA TYR A 241 -5.90 -2.15 -4.46
C TYR A 241 -6.31 -1.12 -5.51
N TYR A 242 -7.35 -1.38 -6.30
CA TYR A 242 -7.83 -0.47 -7.34
C TYR A 242 -8.22 0.90 -6.77
N GLN A 243 -8.98 0.92 -5.65
CA GLN A 243 -9.32 2.16 -4.95
C GLN A 243 -8.09 2.92 -4.49
N TRP A 244 -7.08 2.21 -3.97
CA TRP A 244 -5.82 2.83 -3.55
C TRP A 244 -5.06 3.41 -4.74
N TYR A 245 -4.98 2.66 -5.84
CA TYR A 245 -4.21 2.99 -7.03
C TYR A 245 -4.77 4.21 -7.77
N TYR A 246 -6.09 4.23 -8.02
CA TYR A 246 -6.78 5.31 -8.74
C TYR A 246 -7.44 6.34 -7.83
N ASN A 247 -7.33 6.18 -6.50
CA ASN A 247 -7.93 7.06 -5.51
C ASN A 247 -9.45 7.27 -5.72
N LEU A 248 -10.17 6.17 -5.99
CA LEU A 248 -11.61 6.17 -6.24
C LEU A 248 -12.44 5.75 -5.01
N PRO A 249 -13.61 6.37 -4.76
CA PRO A 249 -14.58 5.90 -3.78
C PRO A 249 -15.07 4.48 -4.10
N SER A 250 -15.34 3.69 -3.06
CA SER A 250 -15.80 2.30 -3.20
C SER A 250 -17.12 2.19 -3.96
N ALA A 251 -18.06 3.09 -3.68
CA ALA A 251 -19.37 3.14 -4.32
C ALA A 251 -19.26 3.44 -5.83
N GLU A 252 -18.36 4.35 -6.23
CA GLU A 252 -18.12 4.66 -7.64
C GLU A 252 -17.42 3.50 -8.34
N LEU A 253 -16.43 2.89 -7.66
CA LEU A 253 -15.69 1.76 -8.23
C LEU A 253 -16.60 0.57 -8.53
N VAL A 254 -17.47 0.17 -7.60
CA VAL A 254 -18.35 -0.99 -7.81
C VAL A 254 -19.42 -0.73 -8.87
N GLU A 255 -19.79 0.54 -9.09
CA GLU A 255 -20.70 0.93 -10.18
C GLU A 255 -20.01 0.80 -11.55
N LYS A 256 -18.76 1.27 -11.67
CA LYS A 256 -17.99 1.24 -12.91
C LYS A 256 -17.41 -0.14 -13.24
N ILE A 257 -17.00 -0.88 -12.22
CA ILE A 257 -16.47 -2.24 -12.31
C ILE A 257 -17.33 -3.13 -11.41
N PRO A 258 -18.48 -3.64 -11.90
CA PRO A 258 -19.35 -4.49 -11.11
C PRO A 258 -18.73 -5.85 -10.81
N VAL A 259 -19.18 -6.49 -9.73
CA VAL A 259 -18.72 -7.84 -9.35
C VAL A 259 -18.95 -8.85 -10.48
N SER A 260 -20.07 -8.76 -11.21
CA SER A 260 -20.35 -9.58 -12.39
C SER A 260 -19.30 -9.48 -13.49
N PHE A 261 -18.64 -8.33 -13.66
CA PHE A 261 -17.52 -8.17 -14.59
C PHE A 261 -16.30 -8.93 -14.08
N LEU A 262 -15.92 -8.73 -12.80
CA LEU A 262 -14.76 -9.40 -12.21
C LEU A 262 -14.91 -10.92 -12.18
N LYS A 263 -16.12 -11.45 -11.95
CA LYS A 263 -16.42 -12.89 -12.05
C LYS A 263 -16.10 -13.46 -13.43
N LYS A 264 -16.46 -12.72 -14.50
CA LYS A 264 -16.18 -13.15 -15.88
C LYS A 264 -14.70 -13.01 -16.23
N ALA A 265 -14.06 -11.97 -15.73
CA ALA A 265 -12.65 -11.70 -15.97
C ALA A 265 -11.70 -12.53 -15.09
N TYR A 266 -12.20 -13.16 -14.03
CA TYR A 266 -11.44 -13.86 -12.99
C TYR A 266 -10.36 -14.77 -13.58
N ALA A 267 -10.74 -15.71 -14.45
CA ALA A 267 -9.81 -16.68 -15.04
C ALA A 267 -8.63 -16.03 -15.79
N GLY A 268 -8.79 -14.81 -16.32
CA GLY A 268 -7.74 -14.09 -17.05
C GLY A 268 -6.96 -13.06 -16.22
N LEU A 269 -7.34 -12.84 -14.96
CA LEU A 269 -6.76 -11.82 -14.09
C LEU A 269 -6.22 -12.38 -12.76
N HIS A 270 -6.81 -13.45 -12.23
CA HIS A 270 -6.51 -13.90 -10.87
C HIS A 270 -5.11 -14.49 -10.66
N ASP A 271 -4.48 -15.00 -11.72
CA ASP A 271 -3.10 -15.50 -11.70
C ASP A 271 -2.06 -14.36 -11.85
N LEU A 272 -2.50 -13.12 -12.04
CA LEU A 272 -1.63 -11.96 -12.15
C LEU A 272 -1.44 -11.31 -10.78
N GLU A 273 -0.27 -10.69 -10.58
CA GLU A 273 -0.08 -9.73 -9.49
C GLU A 273 -1.15 -8.63 -9.54
N LEU A 274 -1.65 -8.21 -8.37
CA LEU A 274 -2.77 -7.25 -8.27
C LEU A 274 -2.51 -5.94 -9.03
N ASP A 275 -1.27 -5.43 -8.99
CA ASP A 275 -0.85 -4.26 -9.78
C ASP A 275 -1.11 -4.46 -11.28
N LEU A 276 -0.71 -5.61 -11.81
CA LEU A 276 -0.88 -5.93 -13.22
C LEU A 276 -2.35 -6.17 -13.58
N ALA A 277 -3.11 -6.86 -12.71
CA ALA A 277 -4.53 -7.07 -12.91
C ALA A 277 -5.30 -5.74 -12.97
N VAL A 278 -5.03 -4.82 -12.02
CA VAL A 278 -5.66 -3.49 -11.95
C VAL A 278 -5.26 -2.61 -13.14
N LYS A 279 -3.98 -2.60 -13.54
CA LYS A 279 -3.53 -1.90 -14.76
C LYS A 279 -4.17 -2.43 -16.03
N LYS A 280 -4.34 -3.76 -16.14
CA LYS A 280 -4.95 -4.40 -17.31
C LYS A 280 -6.44 -4.08 -17.46
N VAL A 281 -7.14 -3.86 -16.34
CA VAL A 281 -8.51 -3.32 -16.37
C VAL A 281 -8.52 -1.83 -16.74
N GLY A 282 -7.47 -1.10 -16.41
CA GLY A 282 -7.29 0.31 -16.76
C GLY A 282 -8.13 1.24 -15.88
N GLU A 283 -7.92 2.56 -16.00
CA GLU A 283 -8.71 3.59 -15.30
C GLU A 283 -10.15 3.67 -15.86
N VAL A 284 -11.14 3.84 -14.99
CA VAL A 284 -12.57 3.91 -15.34
C VAL A 284 -13.26 5.18 -14.84
#